data_AF-A0A5N5D6G5-F1
#
_entry.id   AF-A0A5N5D6G5-F1
#
_cell.length_a   1.000
_cell.length_b   1.000
_cell.length_c   1.000
_cell.angle_alpha   90.00
_cell.angle_beta   90.00
_cell.angle_gamma   90.00
#
_symmetry.space_group_name_H-M   'P 1'
#
loop_
_entity.id
_entity.type
_entity.pdbx_description
1 polymer ?
#
loop_
_entity_poly.entity_id
_entity_poly.type
_entity_poly.pdbx_seq_one_letter_code
_entity_poly.pdbx_strand_id
1 'polypeptide(L)'
;MKVAIANIKSPFSRSHPDVSECEVKWCAKIFNNVTVTNGTLSAGHVREIPLRFAELNTTDEKHPVVRFKAITDELQLASRTFEINTTDWLLTVAFLASLFSSIATDNINSNVQTVIDVSPNVAEMLANISTSMTYAIGNNPSGSKVAGKVIIQEQFIRVSWYWIILPVAEILMGLAFLGATILYTQRKGVTIWKSSPVFPFFTRLEGWEDSSLSVASLKEIETRSGKMWGILRPGDGGTVSFSRSDV
;
A
#
# COMPACT_ATOMS: atom_id res chain seq x y z
N MET A 1 -31.34 20.38 22.06
CA MET A 1 -31.30 20.24 23.54
C MET A 1 -30.97 21.59 24.15
N LYS A 2 -31.65 21.99 25.22
CA LYS A 2 -31.35 23.20 25.97
C LYS A 2 -30.73 22.82 27.31
N VAL A 3 -29.69 23.53 27.70
CA VAL A 3 -28.97 23.33 28.96
C VAL A 3 -28.84 24.69 29.62
N ALA A 4 -29.16 24.78 30.91
CA ALA A 4 -28.93 25.97 31.71
C ALA A 4 -27.94 25.61 32.82
N ILE A 5 -26.88 26.39 32.95
CA ILE A 5 -25.82 26.18 33.94
C ILE A 5 -25.71 27.45 34.76
N ALA A 6 -25.75 27.30 36.09
CA ALA A 6 -25.53 28.38 37.02
C ALA A 6 -24.06 28.40 37.45
N ASN A 7 -23.44 29.58 37.39
CA ASN A 7 -22.07 29.78 37.84
C ASN A 7 -22.05 29.88 39.38
N ILE A 8 -21.39 28.92 40.03
CA ILE A 8 -21.36 28.79 41.50
C ILE A 8 -20.05 29.35 42.09
N LYS A 9 -19.27 30.12 41.31
CA LYS A 9 -18.02 30.72 41.80
C LYS A 9 -18.29 31.61 43.02
N SER A 10 -17.43 31.50 44.02
CA SER A 10 -17.50 32.33 45.22
C SER A 10 -17.04 33.76 44.93
N PRO A 11 -17.74 34.80 45.43
CA PRO A 11 -18.97 34.74 46.22
C PRO A 11 -20.23 34.51 45.36
N PHE A 12 -20.97 33.43 45.64
CA PHE A 12 -22.23 33.11 44.96
C PHE A 12 -23.36 34.01 45.48
N SER A 13 -23.97 34.81 44.61
CA SER A 13 -25.10 35.67 44.95
C SER A 13 -26.43 35.00 44.61
N ARG A 14 -27.20 34.62 45.63
CA ARG A 14 -28.51 33.98 45.46
C ARG A 14 -29.58 34.93 44.88
N SER A 15 -29.40 36.25 45.01
CA SER A 15 -30.33 37.25 44.48
C SER A 15 -30.10 37.58 43.00
N HIS A 16 -28.88 37.36 42.51
CA HIS A 16 -28.49 37.58 41.11
C HIS A 16 -27.58 36.43 40.64
N PRO A 17 -28.15 35.23 40.41
CA PRO A 17 -27.36 34.11 39.91
C PRO A 17 -26.94 34.39 38.47
N ASP A 18 -25.65 34.19 38.17
CA ASP A 18 -25.13 34.20 36.81
C ASP A 18 -25.47 32.86 36.15
N VAL A 19 -26.45 32.86 35.24
CA VAL A 19 -26.97 31.67 34.57
C VAL A 19 -26.69 31.77 33.08
N SER A 20 -25.98 30.79 32.54
CA SER A 20 -25.75 30.63 31.11
C SER A 20 -26.73 29.61 30.54
N GLU A 21 -27.60 30.03 29.63
CA GLU A 21 -28.40 29.13 28.80
C GLU A 21 -27.65 28.84 27.49
N CYS A 22 -27.53 27.55 27.16
CA CYS A 22 -26.91 27.09 25.93
C CYS A 22 -27.85 26.13 25.21
N GLU A 23 -27.84 26.20 23.88
CA GLU A 23 -28.70 25.37 23.05
C GLU A 23 -27.88 24.62 22.01
N VAL A 24 -27.92 23.29 22.08
CA VAL A 24 -27.27 22.40 21.11
C VAL A 24 -28.30 21.99 20.06
N LYS A 25 -28.01 22.35 18.80
CA LYS A 25 -28.83 22.04 17.62
C LYS A 25 -28.00 21.35 16.56
N TRP A 26 -28.68 20.60 15.69
CA TRP A 26 -28.07 20.18 14.44
C TRP A 26 -27.85 21.37 13.51
N CYS A 27 -26.70 21.37 12.85
CA CYS A 27 -26.36 22.31 11.80
C CYS A 27 -25.68 21.55 10.64
N ALA A 28 -25.83 22.07 9.42
CA ALA A 28 -25.06 21.65 8.27
C ALA A 28 -23.83 22.57 8.14
N LYS A 29 -22.65 21.99 7.94
CA LYS A 29 -21.42 22.75 7.68
C LYS A 29 -21.07 22.68 6.20
N ILE A 30 -20.83 23.84 5.61
CA ILE A 30 -20.33 23.98 4.24
C ILE A 30 -18.89 24.42 4.31
N PHE A 31 -18.02 23.64 3.68
CA PHE A 31 -16.60 23.91 3.60
C PHE A 31 -16.27 24.50 2.23
N ASN A 32 -15.94 25.79 2.20
CA ASN A 32 -15.52 26.50 1.00
C ASN A 32 -13.99 26.63 0.94
N ASN A 33 -13.43 26.69 -0.27
CA ASN A 33 -11.98 26.81 -0.51
C ASN A 33 -11.18 25.76 0.26
N VAL A 34 -11.59 24.50 0.15
CA VAL A 34 -10.88 23.38 0.78
C VAL A 34 -9.56 23.15 0.06
N THR A 35 -8.46 23.24 0.80
CA THR A 35 -7.11 22.93 0.29
C THR A 35 -6.56 21.73 1.02
N VAL A 36 -5.98 20.78 0.30
CA VAL A 36 -5.31 19.62 0.88
C VAL A 36 -3.80 19.85 0.76
N THR A 37 -3.12 20.04 1.87
CA THR A 37 -1.66 20.24 1.91
C THR A 37 -1.03 19.08 2.67
N ASN A 38 -0.07 18.36 2.08
CA ASN A 38 0.62 17.22 2.73
C ASN A 38 -0.34 16.18 3.36
N GLY A 39 -1.45 15.87 2.69
CA GLY A 39 -2.44 14.90 3.19
C GLY A 39 -3.33 15.39 4.32
N THR A 40 -3.16 16.64 4.80
CA THR A 40 -4.10 17.27 5.73
C THR A 40 -5.09 18.14 4.98
N LEU A 41 -6.38 17.95 5.27
CA LEU A 41 -7.46 18.75 4.71
C LEU A 41 -7.61 20.03 5.54
N SER A 42 -7.30 21.18 4.95
CA SER A 42 -7.54 22.49 5.53
C SER A 42 -8.78 23.11 4.89
N ALA A 43 -9.84 23.22 5.68
CA ALA A 43 -11.01 23.97 5.26
C ALA A 43 -10.71 25.48 5.32
N GLY A 44 -10.89 26.20 4.22
CA GLY A 44 -10.67 27.64 4.17
C GLY A 44 -11.73 28.41 4.95
N HIS A 45 -12.97 28.41 4.46
CA HIS A 45 -14.09 29.06 5.13
C HIS A 45 -15.20 28.08 5.43
N VAL A 46 -15.61 27.98 6.71
CA VAL A 46 -16.68 27.10 7.17
C VAL A 46 -17.91 27.94 7.43
N ARG A 47 -19.00 27.63 6.72
CA ARG A 47 -20.31 28.24 6.94
C ARG A 47 -21.24 27.24 7.61
N GLU A 48 -21.87 27.65 8.70
CA GLU A 48 -22.81 26.82 9.44
C GLU A 48 -24.25 27.24 9.13
N ILE A 49 -25.11 26.28 8.79
CA ILE A 49 -26.52 26.49 8.51
C ILE A 49 -27.34 25.74 9.55
N PRO A 50 -28.20 26.42 10.33
CA PRO A 50 -29.01 25.76 11.33
C PRO A 50 -30.05 24.85 10.67
N LEU A 51 -30.26 23.67 11.27
CA LEU A 51 -31.25 22.71 10.84
C LEU A 51 -32.44 22.70 11.79
N ARG A 52 -33.65 22.65 11.23
CA ARG A 52 -34.90 22.51 11.99
C ARG A 52 -35.43 21.08 11.83
N PHE A 53 -35.94 20.54 12.93
CA PHE A 53 -36.74 19.31 12.88
C PHE A 53 -37.92 19.50 11.90
N ALA A 54 -38.07 18.56 10.98
CA ALA A 54 -39.18 18.54 10.03
C ALA A 54 -40.22 17.49 10.42
N GLU A 55 -39.82 16.21 10.42
CA GLU A 55 -40.72 15.08 10.64
C GLU A 55 -39.94 13.82 11.04
N LEU A 56 -40.62 12.90 11.73
CA LEU A 56 -40.18 11.51 11.87
C LEU A 56 -40.78 10.72 10.70
N ASN A 57 -39.94 10.08 9.89
CA ASN A 57 -40.42 9.18 8.85
C ASN A 57 -40.24 7.73 9.31
N THR A 58 -41.31 7.16 9.87
CA THR A 58 -41.36 5.76 10.34
C THR A 58 -42.02 4.82 9.33
N THR A 59 -42.40 5.32 8.14
CA THR A 59 -43.10 4.50 7.14
C THR A 59 -42.19 3.48 6.45
N ASP A 60 -40.87 3.69 6.51
CA ASP A 60 -39.88 2.72 6.04
C ASP A 60 -39.50 1.80 7.21
N GLU A 61 -40.20 0.68 7.33
CA GLU A 61 -40.04 -0.26 8.46
C GLU A 61 -38.60 -0.78 8.63
N LYS A 62 -37.79 -0.74 7.57
CA LYS A 62 -36.40 -1.20 7.62
C LYS A 62 -35.42 -0.15 8.13
N HIS A 63 -35.68 1.14 7.88
CA HIS A 63 -34.75 2.23 8.17
C HIS A 63 -35.49 3.50 8.64
N PRO A 64 -35.98 3.55 9.89
CA PRO A 64 -36.66 4.73 10.41
C PRO A 64 -35.68 5.91 10.49
N VAL A 65 -36.03 7.05 9.90
CA VAL A 65 -35.19 8.26 9.86
C VAL A 65 -35.89 9.49 10.42
N VAL A 66 -35.11 10.36 11.04
CA VAL A 66 -35.49 11.70 11.49
C VAL A 66 -35.04 12.69 10.44
N ARG A 67 -35.96 13.50 9.92
CA ARG A 67 -35.67 14.50 8.89
C ARG A 67 -35.49 15.88 9.46
N PHE A 68 -34.49 16.56 8.94
CA PHE A 68 -34.17 17.95 9.24
C PHE A 68 -34.18 18.79 7.96
N LYS A 69 -34.68 20.02 8.06
CA LYS A 69 -34.68 21.00 6.97
C LYS A 69 -33.72 22.13 7.29
N ALA A 70 -32.91 22.52 6.33
CA ALA A 70 -32.06 23.70 6.44
C ALA A 70 -32.90 24.98 6.51
N ILE A 71 -32.60 25.85 7.47
CA ILE A 71 -33.23 27.16 7.60
C ILE A 71 -32.36 28.15 6.79
N THR A 72 -32.58 28.23 5.48
CA THR A 72 -31.90 29.19 4.61
C THR A 72 -32.76 29.54 3.40
N ASP A 73 -32.73 30.82 3.00
CA ASP A 73 -33.33 31.31 1.74
C ASP A 73 -32.40 31.12 0.54
N GLU A 74 -31.16 30.67 0.76
CA GLU A 74 -30.18 30.55 -0.32
C GLU A 74 -30.44 29.34 -1.23
N LEU A 75 -30.46 29.61 -2.55
CA LEU A 75 -30.70 28.63 -3.61
C LEU A 75 -29.54 27.64 -3.82
N GLN A 76 -28.40 27.84 -3.15
CA GLN A 76 -27.14 27.15 -3.43
C GLN A 76 -27.00 25.78 -2.73
N LEU A 77 -27.96 25.38 -1.89
CA LEU A 77 -27.90 24.07 -1.21
C LEU A 77 -28.54 22.99 -2.09
N ALA A 78 -27.70 22.10 -2.65
CA ALA A 78 -28.13 21.00 -3.52
C ALA A 78 -29.15 20.05 -2.85
N SER A 79 -29.08 19.90 -1.53
CA SER A 79 -30.12 19.24 -0.72
C SER A 79 -30.49 20.12 0.46
N ARG A 80 -31.79 20.39 0.63
CA ARG A 80 -32.33 21.15 1.77
C ARG A 80 -32.73 20.25 2.94
N THR A 81 -32.71 18.94 2.73
CA THR A 81 -33.15 17.93 3.69
C THR A 81 -31.99 17.03 4.09
N PHE A 82 -31.89 16.79 5.39
CA PHE A 82 -30.89 15.94 6.02
C PHE A 82 -31.60 14.87 6.82
N GLU A 83 -31.05 13.66 6.82
CA GLU A 83 -31.65 12.51 7.48
C GLU A 83 -30.66 11.92 8.47
N ILE A 84 -31.17 11.55 9.64
CA ILE A 84 -30.40 10.86 10.68
C ILE A 84 -31.19 9.60 11.06
N ASN A 85 -30.51 8.49 11.27
CA ASN A 85 -31.15 7.28 11.77
C ASN A 85 -31.86 7.57 13.11
N THR A 86 -33.08 7.06 13.28
CA THR A 86 -33.90 7.37 14.48
C THR A 86 -33.26 6.83 15.76
N THR A 87 -32.62 5.66 15.71
CA THR A 87 -31.91 5.07 16.85
C THR A 87 -30.71 5.92 17.23
N ASP A 88 -29.90 6.34 16.24
CA ASP A 88 -28.73 7.19 16.48
C ASP A 88 -29.16 8.54 17.08
N TRP A 89 -30.21 9.15 16.55
CA TRP A 89 -30.78 10.38 17.10
C TRP A 89 -31.24 10.20 18.55
N LEU A 90 -32.01 9.14 18.85
CA LEU A 90 -32.54 8.89 20.19
C LEU A 90 -31.42 8.64 21.20
N LEU A 91 -30.45 7.78 20.86
CA LEU A 91 -29.32 7.48 21.73
C LEU A 91 -28.43 8.70 21.94
N THR A 92 -28.19 9.50 20.89
CA THR A 92 -27.39 10.74 21.01
C THR A 92 -28.06 11.75 21.92
N VAL A 93 -29.37 11.96 21.77
CA VAL A 93 -30.14 12.89 22.62
C VAL A 93 -30.19 12.37 24.06
N ALA A 94 -30.41 11.08 24.27
CA ALA A 94 -30.44 10.48 25.60
C ALA A 94 -29.08 10.56 26.30
N PHE A 95 -27.99 10.29 25.57
CA PHE A 95 -26.63 10.40 26.09
C PHE A 95 -26.27 11.84 26.46
N LEU A 96 -26.60 12.81 25.59
CA LEU A 96 -26.41 14.22 25.92
C LEU A 96 -27.24 14.63 27.14
N ALA A 97 -28.51 14.20 27.19
CA ALA A 97 -29.37 14.45 28.35
C ALA A 97 -28.78 13.86 29.64
N SER A 98 -28.22 12.65 29.61
CA SER A 98 -27.58 12.05 30.79
C SER A 98 -26.30 12.76 31.20
N LEU A 99 -25.46 13.18 30.23
CA LEU A 99 -24.21 13.90 30.50
C LEU A 99 -24.42 15.23 31.23
N PHE A 100 -25.49 15.95 30.91
CA PHE A 100 -25.83 17.22 31.54
C PHE A 100 -26.94 17.09 32.61
N SER A 101 -27.31 15.87 32.99
CA SER A 101 -28.27 15.65 34.06
C SER A 101 -27.60 15.83 35.42
N SER A 102 -28.28 16.52 36.33
CA SER A 102 -27.82 16.71 37.71
C SER A 102 -28.04 15.50 38.61
N ILE A 103 -28.62 14.41 38.07
CA ILE A 103 -28.91 13.19 38.82
C ILE A 103 -27.67 12.29 38.74
N ALA A 104 -26.84 12.38 39.77
CA ALA A 104 -25.64 11.57 39.94
C ALA A 104 -26.01 10.12 40.30
N THR A 105 -26.42 9.32 39.32
CA THR A 105 -26.59 7.87 39.51
C THR A 105 -25.43 7.05 38.96
N ASP A 106 -24.49 7.65 38.20
CA ASP A 106 -23.33 6.96 37.65
C ASP A 106 -22.02 7.77 37.77
N ASN A 107 -20.90 7.06 37.99
CA ASN A 107 -19.55 7.58 38.19
C ASN A 107 -18.99 8.43 37.02
N ILE A 108 -19.68 8.45 35.87
CA ILE A 108 -19.31 9.22 34.68
C ILE A 108 -19.92 10.64 34.74
N ASN A 109 -21.13 10.79 35.30
CA ASN A 109 -21.85 12.06 35.37
C ASN A 109 -21.22 13.02 36.39
N SER A 110 -20.61 12.50 37.46
CA SER A 110 -19.92 13.30 38.48
C SER A 110 -18.69 14.06 37.93
N ASN A 111 -18.00 13.50 36.94
CA ASN A 111 -16.78 14.09 36.39
C ASN A 111 -17.08 15.22 35.40
N VAL A 112 -18.18 15.12 34.63
CA VAL A 112 -18.55 16.16 33.67
C VAL A 112 -19.13 17.38 34.40
N GLN A 113 -19.98 17.15 35.41
CA GLN A 113 -20.52 18.23 36.22
C GLN A 113 -19.42 19.04 36.93
N THR A 114 -18.44 18.37 37.54
CA THR A 114 -17.31 19.04 38.20
C THR A 114 -16.46 19.85 37.24
N VAL A 115 -16.24 19.38 36.00
CA VAL A 115 -15.53 20.14 34.97
C VAL A 115 -16.34 21.35 34.52
N ILE A 116 -17.66 21.22 34.37
CA ILE A 116 -18.55 22.34 34.02
C ILE A 116 -18.50 23.42 35.10
N ASP A 117 -18.59 23.03 36.38
CA ASP A 117 -18.61 23.95 37.52
C ASP A 117 -17.29 24.74 37.66
N VAL A 118 -16.15 24.14 37.27
CA VAL A 118 -14.82 24.78 37.32
C VAL A 118 -14.54 25.60 36.05
N SER A 119 -15.19 25.28 34.93
CA SER A 119 -14.91 25.91 33.64
C SER A 119 -15.25 27.42 33.67
N PRO A 120 -14.35 28.31 33.24
CA PRO A 120 -14.62 29.74 33.17
C PRO A 120 -15.49 30.13 31.97
N ASN A 121 -15.53 29.29 30.92
CA ASN A 121 -16.23 29.56 29.68
C ASN A 121 -17.01 28.33 29.22
N VAL A 122 -18.25 28.22 29.69
CA VAL A 122 -19.17 27.12 29.37
C VAL A 122 -19.51 27.10 27.87
N ALA A 123 -19.57 28.26 27.21
CA ALA A 123 -19.88 28.36 25.79
C ALA A 123 -18.76 27.74 24.93
N GLU A 124 -17.51 28.01 25.25
CA GLU A 124 -16.35 27.42 24.57
C GLU A 124 -16.24 25.92 24.83
N MET A 125 -16.53 25.47 26.06
CA MET A 125 -16.58 24.04 26.37
C MET A 125 -17.63 23.32 25.51
N LEU A 126 -18.84 23.87 25.41
CA LEU A 126 -19.89 23.30 24.57
C LEU A 126 -19.55 23.36 23.07
N ALA A 127 -18.87 24.42 22.61
CA ALA A 127 -18.37 24.51 21.25
C ALA A 127 -17.35 23.39 20.95
N ASN A 128 -16.43 23.11 21.88
CA ASN A 128 -15.46 22.02 21.75
C ASN A 128 -16.14 20.64 21.78
N ILE A 129 -17.14 20.43 22.64
CA ILE A 129 -17.94 19.20 22.67
C ILE A 129 -18.64 19.00 21.31
N SER A 130 -19.30 20.04 20.78
CA SER A 130 -20.00 19.96 19.50
C SER A 130 -19.04 19.64 18.34
N THR A 131 -17.83 20.20 18.38
CA THR A 131 -16.78 19.97 17.37
C THR A 131 -16.26 18.54 17.46
N SER A 132 -15.97 18.04 18.66
CA SER A 132 -15.55 16.66 18.90
C SER A 132 -16.61 15.65 18.43
N MET A 133 -17.88 15.89 18.75
CA MET A 133 -18.99 15.07 18.27
C MET A 133 -19.09 15.07 16.73
N THR A 134 -18.87 16.22 16.09
CA THR A 134 -18.86 16.33 14.63
C THR A 134 -17.79 15.43 14.03
N TYR A 135 -16.57 15.44 14.59
CA TYR A 135 -15.49 14.56 14.15
C TYR A 135 -15.80 13.08 14.39
N ALA A 136 -16.37 12.73 15.56
CA ALA A 136 -16.72 11.36 15.88
C ALA A 136 -17.80 10.79 14.93
N ILE A 137 -18.83 11.58 14.63
CA ILE A 137 -19.88 11.20 13.67
C ILE A 137 -19.31 11.07 12.25
N GLY A 138 -18.48 12.03 11.82
CA GLY A 138 -17.88 12.02 10.48
C GLY A 138 -16.89 10.87 10.25
N ASN A 139 -16.24 10.39 11.30
CA ASN A 139 -15.24 9.32 11.22
C ASN A 139 -15.82 7.93 11.60
N ASN A 140 -17.13 7.80 11.78
CA ASN A 140 -17.74 6.53 12.16
C ASN A 140 -17.62 5.48 11.04
N PRO A 141 -16.97 4.32 11.27
CA PRO A 141 -16.80 3.29 10.24
C PRO A 141 -18.12 2.70 9.71
N SER A 142 -19.13 2.64 10.57
CA SER A 142 -20.46 2.11 10.27
C SER A 142 -21.43 3.19 9.77
N GLY A 143 -20.96 4.42 9.54
CA GLY A 143 -21.78 5.53 9.06
C GLY A 143 -22.25 5.34 7.62
N SER A 144 -23.37 5.98 7.27
CA SER A 144 -23.84 6.04 5.88
C SER A 144 -22.83 6.79 5.02
N LYS A 145 -22.20 6.09 4.08
CA LYS A 145 -21.28 6.72 3.12
C LYS A 145 -22.08 7.27 1.95
N VAL A 146 -21.97 8.58 1.73
CA VAL A 146 -22.54 9.21 0.53
C VAL A 146 -21.63 8.91 -0.64
N ALA A 147 -22.20 8.44 -1.75
CA ALA A 147 -21.46 8.26 -2.99
C ALA A 147 -21.00 9.64 -3.49
N GLY A 148 -19.69 9.84 -3.52
CA GLY A 148 -19.08 11.09 -3.94
C GLY A 148 -17.69 10.86 -4.54
N LYS A 149 -17.22 11.81 -5.33
CA LYS A 149 -15.83 11.81 -5.81
C LYS A 149 -14.96 12.41 -4.71
N VAL A 150 -14.08 11.60 -4.13
CA VAL A 150 -13.09 12.04 -3.16
C VAL A 150 -11.73 12.08 -3.84
N ILE A 151 -10.97 13.15 -3.63
CA ILE A 151 -9.57 13.23 -4.05
C ILE A 151 -8.75 12.55 -2.97
N ILE A 152 -8.18 11.39 -3.30
CA ILE A 152 -7.32 10.62 -2.41
C ILE A 152 -5.88 10.81 -2.88
N GLN A 153 -4.96 11.00 -1.94
CA GLN A 153 -3.53 11.04 -2.26
C GLN A 153 -3.05 9.61 -2.48
N GLU A 154 -2.89 9.22 -3.74
CA GLU A 154 -2.28 7.95 -4.10
C GLU A 154 -0.76 8.11 -4.24
N GLN A 155 -0.01 7.16 -3.65
CA GLN A 155 1.44 7.13 -3.78
C GLN A 155 1.81 6.43 -5.09
N PHE A 156 2.21 7.21 -6.11
CA PHE A 156 2.75 6.66 -7.34
C PHE A 156 4.22 6.28 -7.16
N ILE A 157 4.53 4.99 -7.27
CA ILE A 157 5.91 4.51 -7.30
C ILE A 157 6.42 4.62 -8.74
N ARG A 158 7.37 5.54 -8.97
CA ARG A 158 8.06 5.65 -10.26
C ARG A 158 9.18 4.61 -10.34
N VAL A 159 8.93 3.49 -11.01
CA VAL A 159 9.97 2.48 -11.26
C VAL A 159 10.85 2.95 -12.43
N SER A 160 12.13 3.22 -12.16
CA SER A 160 13.12 3.51 -13.19
C SER A 160 13.64 2.20 -13.79
N TRP A 161 13.32 1.93 -15.05
CA TRP A 161 13.75 0.70 -15.76
C TRP A 161 15.16 0.79 -16.36
N TYR A 162 15.85 1.93 -16.19
CA TYR A 162 17.17 2.18 -16.78
C TYR A 162 18.24 1.14 -16.39
N TRP A 163 18.14 0.53 -15.21
CA TRP A 163 19.09 -0.49 -14.76
C TRP A 163 19.00 -1.80 -15.57
N ILE A 164 17.93 -2.04 -16.33
CA ILE A 164 17.79 -3.23 -17.21
C ILE A 164 18.68 -3.14 -18.45
N ILE A 165 19.11 -1.93 -18.84
CA ILE A 165 19.95 -1.75 -20.03
C ILE A 165 21.29 -2.49 -19.88
N LEU A 166 21.85 -2.49 -18.67
CA LEU A 166 23.13 -3.11 -18.34
C LEU A 166 23.12 -4.65 -18.52
N PRO A 167 22.21 -5.42 -17.88
CA PRO A 167 22.14 -6.87 -18.08
C PRO A 167 21.75 -7.25 -19.52
N VAL A 168 20.93 -6.45 -20.20
CA VAL A 168 20.61 -6.71 -21.62
C VAL A 168 21.83 -6.54 -22.50
N ALA A 169 22.64 -5.49 -22.29
CA ALA A 169 23.87 -5.27 -23.02
C ALA A 169 24.89 -6.41 -22.78
N GLU A 170 25.01 -6.88 -21.54
CA GLU A 170 25.90 -8.00 -21.18
C GLU A 170 25.51 -9.29 -21.93
N ILE A 171 24.21 -9.61 -21.97
CA ILE A 171 23.73 -10.79 -22.69
C ILE A 171 24.02 -10.69 -24.20
N LEU A 172 23.78 -9.52 -24.80
CA LEU A 172 24.05 -9.29 -26.22
C LEU A 172 25.54 -9.40 -26.54
N MET A 173 26.40 -8.86 -25.68
CA MET A 173 27.85 -8.92 -25.86
C MET A 173 28.37 -10.35 -25.69
N GLY A 174 27.84 -11.11 -24.72
CA GLY A 174 28.14 -12.53 -24.54
C GLY A 174 27.72 -13.39 -25.75
N LEU A 175 26.52 -13.16 -26.29
CA LEU A 175 26.05 -13.84 -27.50
C LEU A 175 26.90 -13.51 -28.73
N ALA A 176 27.28 -12.24 -28.90
CA ALA A 176 28.15 -11.81 -29.98
C ALA A 176 29.54 -12.46 -29.86
N PHE A 177 30.11 -12.50 -28.66
CA PHE A 177 31.39 -13.15 -28.39
C PHE A 177 31.35 -14.66 -28.67
N LEU A 178 30.29 -15.34 -28.24
CA LEU A 178 30.08 -16.76 -28.52
C LEU A 178 29.98 -17.01 -30.03
N GLY A 179 29.17 -16.22 -30.74
CA GLY A 179 29.01 -16.32 -32.19
C GLY A 179 30.32 -16.11 -32.94
N ALA A 180 31.09 -15.08 -32.56
CA ALA A 180 32.41 -14.80 -33.12
C ALA A 180 33.38 -15.97 -32.88
N THR A 181 33.37 -16.55 -31.68
CA THR A 181 34.21 -17.70 -31.31
C THR A 181 33.86 -18.93 -32.14
N ILE A 182 32.58 -19.21 -32.36
CA ILE A 182 32.13 -20.34 -33.18
C ILE A 182 32.58 -20.13 -34.64
N LEU A 183 32.33 -18.96 -35.21
CA LEU A 183 32.71 -18.66 -36.60
C LEU A 183 34.22 -18.70 -36.81
N TYR A 184 34.98 -18.16 -35.87
CA TYR A 184 36.44 -18.17 -35.92
C TYR A 184 37.02 -19.58 -35.80
N THR A 185 36.47 -20.39 -34.88
CA THR A 185 36.86 -21.79 -34.70
C THR A 185 36.53 -22.63 -35.93
N GLN A 186 35.36 -22.43 -36.54
CA GLN A 186 34.99 -23.10 -37.79
C GLN A 186 35.90 -22.70 -38.96
N ARG A 187 36.21 -21.42 -39.12
CA ARG A 187 37.11 -20.95 -40.19
C ARG A 187 38.53 -21.46 -40.05
N LYS A 188 39.01 -21.67 -38.82
CA LYS A 188 40.32 -22.26 -38.53
C LYS A 188 40.36 -23.77 -38.64
N GLY A 189 39.24 -24.42 -39.02
CA GLY A 189 39.21 -25.87 -39.25
C GLY A 189 39.54 -26.69 -38.01
N VAL A 190 39.31 -26.13 -36.81
CA VAL A 190 39.59 -26.86 -35.56
C VAL A 190 38.50 -27.93 -35.40
N THR A 191 38.81 -29.13 -35.86
CA THR A 191 37.99 -30.32 -35.66
C THR A 191 37.76 -30.56 -34.18
N ILE A 192 36.49 -30.64 -33.78
CA ILE A 192 36.04 -30.91 -32.42
C ILE A 192 36.68 -32.20 -31.92
N TRP A 193 37.78 -32.07 -31.18
CA TRP A 193 38.42 -33.18 -30.52
C TRP A 193 37.69 -33.40 -29.20
N LYS A 194 36.68 -34.27 -29.21
CA LYS A 194 36.05 -34.71 -27.97
C LYS A 194 37.07 -35.53 -27.17
N SER A 195 37.62 -34.90 -26.14
CA SER A 195 38.17 -35.46 -24.89
C SER A 195 39.29 -36.53 -24.96
N SER A 196 40.47 -36.05 -24.53
CA SER A 196 41.62 -36.73 -23.89
C SER A 196 42.42 -37.78 -24.66
N PRO A 197 43.49 -37.35 -25.33
CA PRO A 197 44.55 -38.19 -25.86
C PRO A 197 45.80 -37.95 -25.00
N VAL A 198 45.66 -37.94 -23.67
CA VAL A 198 46.83 -37.83 -22.79
C VAL A 198 47.80 -38.97 -23.08
N PHE A 199 47.29 -40.16 -23.39
CA PHE A 199 48.09 -41.35 -23.55
C PHE A 199 49.07 -41.33 -24.75
N PRO A 200 48.66 -41.00 -26.00
CA PRO A 200 49.59 -40.98 -27.13
C PRO A 200 50.67 -39.88 -27.06
N PHE A 201 50.52 -38.86 -26.21
CA PHE A 201 51.59 -37.87 -25.99
C PHE A 201 52.75 -38.41 -25.15
N PHE A 202 52.52 -39.39 -24.27
CA PHE A 202 53.55 -39.92 -23.36
C PHE A 202 54.23 -41.20 -23.84
N THR A 203 53.72 -41.84 -24.90
CA THR A 203 54.27 -43.10 -25.44
C THR A 203 54.78 -42.91 -26.86
N ARG A 204 55.96 -43.46 -27.19
CA ARG A 204 56.43 -43.52 -28.58
C ARG A 204 55.56 -44.49 -29.37
N LEU A 205 55.02 -44.01 -30.49
CA LEU A 205 54.30 -44.80 -31.49
C LEU A 205 55.33 -45.41 -32.44
N GLU A 206 55.51 -46.73 -32.38
CA GLU A 206 56.52 -47.44 -33.17
C GLU A 206 55.82 -48.25 -34.28
N GLY A 207 56.16 -47.99 -35.54
CA GLY A 207 55.57 -48.66 -36.71
C GLY A 207 54.43 -47.92 -37.43
N TRP A 208 54.12 -46.69 -37.04
CA TRP A 208 53.23 -45.79 -37.80
C TRP A 208 54.03 -44.62 -38.37
N GLU A 209 53.97 -44.43 -39.69
CA GLU A 209 54.67 -43.36 -40.40
C GLU A 209 53.88 -42.03 -40.30
N ASP A 210 54.57 -40.89 -40.20
CA ASP A 210 53.95 -39.56 -39.96
C ASP A 210 52.86 -39.19 -40.99
N SER A 211 53.01 -39.65 -42.23
CA SER A 211 52.02 -39.47 -43.31
C SER A 211 50.69 -40.16 -43.02
N SER A 212 50.70 -41.26 -42.26
CA SER A 212 49.51 -42.03 -41.88
C SER A 212 48.74 -41.43 -40.70
N LEU A 213 49.38 -40.54 -39.94
CA LEU A 213 48.84 -39.89 -38.75
C LEU A 213 48.25 -38.49 -39.04
N SER A 214 48.60 -37.89 -40.18
CA SER A 214 48.01 -36.60 -40.61
C SER A 214 46.62 -36.82 -41.22
N VAL A 215 45.57 -36.22 -40.61
CA VAL A 215 44.19 -36.33 -41.11
C VAL A 215 43.50 -34.97 -41.00
N ALA A 216 42.79 -34.57 -42.06
CA ALA A 216 42.18 -33.24 -42.18
C ALA A 216 40.71 -33.17 -41.74
N SER A 217 40.05 -34.31 -41.49
CA SER A 217 38.60 -34.38 -41.25
C SER A 217 38.22 -35.39 -40.18
N LEU A 218 37.27 -35.03 -39.29
CA LEU A 218 36.74 -35.92 -38.25
C LEU A 218 36.14 -37.21 -38.80
N LYS A 219 35.44 -37.14 -39.94
CA LYS A 219 34.85 -38.32 -40.57
C LYS A 219 35.91 -39.28 -41.09
N GLU A 220 37.04 -38.74 -41.52
CA GLU A 220 38.19 -39.51 -41.96
C GLU A 220 38.95 -40.11 -40.77
N ILE A 221 39.06 -39.38 -39.66
CA ILE A 221 39.62 -39.88 -38.39
C ILE A 221 38.79 -41.06 -37.88
N GLU A 222 37.46 -40.94 -37.81
CA GLU A 222 36.55 -42.01 -37.35
C GLU A 222 36.69 -43.28 -38.19
N THR A 223 36.81 -43.13 -39.52
CA THR A 223 36.91 -44.26 -40.44
C THR A 223 38.29 -44.94 -40.36
N ARG A 224 39.35 -44.17 -40.10
CA ARG A 224 40.73 -44.70 -40.00
C ARG A 224 41.04 -45.24 -38.61
N SER A 225 40.52 -44.63 -37.54
CA SER A 225 40.75 -45.08 -36.15
C SER A 225 40.18 -46.47 -35.89
N GLY A 226 39.00 -46.80 -36.47
CA GLY A 226 38.43 -48.14 -36.39
C GLY A 226 39.30 -49.24 -37.01
N LYS A 227 40.31 -48.87 -37.81
CA LYS A 227 41.28 -49.79 -38.43
C LYS A 227 42.64 -49.79 -37.75
N MET A 228 42.84 -48.94 -36.73
CA MET A 228 44.10 -48.86 -36.00
C MET A 228 44.02 -49.73 -34.75
N TRP A 229 44.76 -50.85 -34.78
CA TRP A 229 44.93 -51.75 -33.64
C TRP A 229 46.41 -51.79 -33.27
N GLY A 230 46.70 -51.75 -31.97
CA GLY A 230 48.06 -51.72 -31.47
C GLY A 230 48.16 -52.35 -30.09
N ILE A 231 49.34 -52.87 -29.78
CA ILE A 231 49.62 -53.57 -28.53
C ILE A 231 50.74 -52.81 -27.81
N LEU A 232 50.56 -52.65 -26.51
CA LEU A 232 51.58 -52.13 -25.60
C LEU A 232 52.62 -53.21 -25.37
N ARG A 233 53.87 -52.91 -25.75
CA ARG A 233 55.01 -53.77 -25.46
C ARG A 233 55.95 -53.04 -24.49
N PRO A 234 56.47 -53.74 -23.47
CA PRO A 234 57.52 -53.18 -22.64
C PRO A 234 58.79 -53.04 -23.49
N GLY A 235 59.28 -51.81 -23.60
CA GLY A 235 60.55 -51.47 -24.21
C GLY A 235 61.69 -51.51 -23.19
N ASP A 236 62.91 -51.68 -23.69
CA ASP A 236 64.09 -51.80 -22.83
C ASP A 236 64.33 -50.49 -22.04
N GLY A 237 64.60 -50.61 -20.74
CA GLY A 237 64.84 -49.46 -19.86
C GLY A 237 63.58 -48.84 -19.20
N GLY A 238 62.45 -49.55 -19.15
CA GLY A 238 61.24 -49.11 -18.43
C GLY A 238 60.33 -48.16 -19.23
N THR A 239 60.58 -48.03 -20.53
CA THR A 239 59.69 -47.31 -21.44
C THR A 239 58.64 -48.28 -22.00
N VAL A 240 57.40 -47.83 -22.19
CA VAL A 240 56.34 -48.63 -22.82
C VAL A 240 56.16 -48.11 -24.23
N SER A 241 56.34 -48.96 -25.24
CA SER A 241 56.11 -48.60 -26.64
C SER A 241 54.77 -49.14 -27.11
N PHE A 242 54.04 -48.32 -27.87
CA PHE A 242 52.83 -48.75 -28.53
C PHE A 242 53.23 -49.19 -29.94
N SER A 243 53.06 -50.48 -30.24
CA SER A 243 53.49 -51.07 -31.51
C SER A 243 52.29 -51.55 -32.30
N ARG A 244 52.35 -51.42 -33.63
CA ARG A 244 51.31 -51.90 -34.54
C ARG A 244 51.17 -53.42 -34.42
N SER A 245 49.94 -53.92 -34.28
CA SER A 245 49.68 -55.36 -34.32
C SER A 245 49.42 -55.78 -35.77
N ASP A 246 50.27 -56.64 -36.32
CA ASP A 246 50.00 -57.32 -37.57
C ASP A 246 49.16 -58.57 -37.27
N VAL A 247 47.84 -58.38 -37.29
CA VAL A 247 46.84 -59.46 -37.33
C VAL A 247 45.95 -59.24 -38.53
#